data_AF-A0A969V297-F1
#
_entry.id   AF-A0A969V297-F1
#
_cell.length_a   1.000
_cell.length_b   1.000
_cell.length_c   1.000
_cell.angle_alpha   90.00
_cell.angle_beta   90.00
_cell.angle_gamma   90.00
#
_symmetry.space_group_name_H-M   'P 1'
#
loop_
_entity.id
_entity.type
_entity.pdbx_description
1 polymer ?
#
loop_
_entity_poly.entity_id
_entity_poly.type
_entity_poly.pdbx_seq_one_letter_code
_entity_poly.pdbx_strand_id
1 'polypeptide(L)'
;MNAVQVKRVVETVAEFPGLGERIKSAREADARSLSQICRETGISRSYWYQLEGEDLRSPATEEIIRKVESALGVDLGVAFD
;
A
#
# COMPACT_ATOMS: atom_id res chain seq x y z
N MET A 1 -23.90 32.48 -20.61
CA MET A 1 -22.94 31.61 -21.31
C MET A 1 -22.53 30.52 -20.35
N ASN A 2 -22.66 29.25 -20.73
CA ASN A 2 -22.19 28.14 -19.90
C ASN A 2 -20.71 27.91 -20.17
N ALA A 3 -19.91 27.71 -19.13
CA ALA A 3 -18.49 27.38 -19.23
C ALA A 3 -18.28 25.89 -18.94
N VAL A 4 -17.28 25.29 -19.61
CA VAL A 4 -16.85 23.91 -19.37
C VAL A 4 -15.69 23.92 -18.38
N GLN A 5 -15.78 23.10 -17.33
CA GLN A 5 -14.67 22.86 -16.42
C GLN A 5 -13.81 21.69 -16.93
N VAL A 6 -12.49 21.83 -16.87
CA VAL A 6 -11.52 20.82 -17.30
C VAL A 6 -10.66 20.43 -16.10
N LYS A 7 -10.53 19.12 -15.83
CA LYS A 7 -9.68 18.56 -14.78
C LYS A 7 -8.41 17.97 -15.40
N ARG A 8 -7.25 18.25 -14.80
CA ARG A 8 -5.98 17.55 -15.04
C ARG A 8 -5.66 16.67 -13.83
N VAL A 9 -5.17 15.47 -14.06
CA VAL A 9 -4.58 14.60 -13.02
C VAL A 9 -3.06 14.61 -13.22
N VAL A 10 -2.30 14.73 -12.12
CA VAL A 10 -0.84 14.59 -12.11
C VAL A 10 -0.52 13.37 -11.26
N GLU A 11 0.16 12.39 -11.84
CA GLU A 11 0.63 11.20 -11.16
C GLU A 11 2.07 11.44 -10.66
N THR A 12 2.33 11.07 -9.41
CA THR A 12 3.66 11.12 -8.80
C THR A 12 4.03 9.71 -8.37
N VAL A 13 5.20 9.22 -8.80
CA VAL A 13 5.72 7.90 -8.46
C VAL A 13 7.07 8.09 -7.80
N ALA A 14 7.25 7.50 -6.62
CA ALA A 14 8.50 7.50 -5.87
C ALA A 14 8.87 6.06 -5.49
N GLU A 15 10.17 5.79 -5.38
CA GLU A 15 10.68 4.49 -4.93
C GLU A 15 10.88 4.50 -3.42
N PHE A 16 10.43 3.44 -2.76
CA PHE A 16 10.62 3.23 -1.32
C PHE A 16 11.31 1.88 -1.08
N PRO A 17 12.64 1.78 -1.29
CA PRO A 17 13.36 0.52 -1.11
C PRO A 17 13.21 -0.03 0.32
N GLY A 18 13.01 -1.34 0.45
CA GLY A 18 12.81 -2.00 1.74
C GLY A 18 11.44 -1.75 2.36
N LEU A 19 10.48 -1.19 1.62
CA LEU A 19 9.09 -1.12 2.05
C LEU A 19 8.50 -2.52 2.23
N GLY A 20 8.82 -3.47 1.35
CA GLY A 20 8.33 -4.85 1.44
C GLY A 20 8.76 -5.55 2.73
N GLU A 21 10.03 -5.40 3.11
CA GLU A 21 10.55 -5.99 4.35
C GLU A 21 9.95 -5.34 5.60
N ARG A 22 9.67 -4.03 5.57
CA ARG A 22 8.97 -3.33 6.66
C ARG A 22 7.54 -3.83 6.82
N ILE A 23 6.81 -4.01 5.72
CA ILE A 23 5.46 -4.60 5.72
C ILE A 23 5.51 -6.02 6.31
N LYS A 24 6.46 -6.83 5.85
CA LYS A 24 6.63 -8.21 6.31
C LYS A 24 6.93 -8.29 7.80
N SER A 25 7.88 -7.48 8.27
CA SER A 25 8.24 -7.39 9.69
C SER A 25 7.03 -6.99 10.56
N ALA A 26 6.26 -6.00 10.11
CA ALA A 26 5.04 -5.58 10.81
C ALA A 26 3.96 -6.69 10.81
N ARG A 27 3.77 -7.39 9.69
CA ARG A 27 2.85 -8.56 9.62
C ARG A 27 3.29 -9.67 10.57
N GLU A 28 4.58 -9.99 10.63
CA GLU A 28 5.09 -11.09 11.45
C GLU A 28 5.03 -10.79 12.95
N ALA A 29 5.05 -9.51 13.32
CA ALA A 29 4.77 -9.06 14.68
C ALA A 29 3.28 -9.03 15.04
N ASP A 30 2.39 -9.11 14.04
CA ASP A 30 0.94 -9.11 14.25
C ASP A 30 0.43 -10.48 14.71
N ALA A 31 -0.48 -10.48 15.69
CA ALA A 31 -1.07 -11.72 16.21
C ALA A 31 -2.10 -12.35 15.25
N ARG A 32 -2.64 -11.56 14.31
CA ARG A 32 -3.63 -12.04 13.33
C ARG A 32 -2.95 -12.83 12.23
N SER A 33 -3.67 -13.81 11.70
CA SER A 33 -3.21 -14.52 10.50
C SER A 33 -3.22 -13.59 9.27
N LEU A 34 -2.33 -13.86 8.31
CA LEU A 34 -2.34 -13.16 7.01
C LEU A 34 -3.73 -13.16 6.36
N SER A 35 -4.45 -14.30 6.41
CA SER A 35 -5.80 -14.40 5.85
C SER A 35 -6.79 -13.43 6.50
N GLN A 36 -6.67 -13.18 7.80
CA GLN A 36 -7.50 -12.22 8.52
C GLN A 36 -7.14 -10.78 8.11
N ILE A 37 -5.85 -10.44 8.06
CA ILE A 37 -5.37 -9.12 7.65
C ILE A 37 -5.80 -8.82 6.20
N CYS A 38 -5.67 -9.79 5.29
CA CYS A 38 -6.15 -9.69 3.91
C CYS A 38 -7.67 -9.42 3.83
N ARG A 39 -8.46 -10.06 4.70
CA ARG A 39 -9.92 -9.84 4.75
C ARG A 39 -10.27 -8.43 5.25
N GLU A 40 -9.54 -7.93 6.24
CA GLU A 40 -9.76 -6.60 6.81
C GLU A 40 -9.33 -5.48 5.85
N THR A 41 -8.23 -5.67 5.13
CA THR A 41 -7.72 -4.70 4.14
C THR A 41 -8.40 -4.78 2.78
N GLY A 42 -9.07 -5.90 2.46
CA GLY A 42 -9.57 -6.19 1.11
C GLY A 42 -8.45 -6.52 0.11
N ILE A 43 -7.24 -6.78 0.58
CA ILE A 43 -6.08 -7.13 -0.24
C ILE A 43 -6.01 -8.65 -0.42
N SER A 44 -5.78 -9.10 -1.66
CA SER A 44 -5.55 -10.53 -1.91
C SER A 44 -4.22 -11.01 -1.33
N ARG A 45 -4.16 -12.28 -0.87
CA ARG A 45 -2.91 -12.88 -0.37
C ARG A 45 -1.77 -12.84 -1.41
N SER A 46 -2.08 -13.02 -2.70
CA SER A 46 -1.07 -12.93 -3.76
C SER A 46 -0.47 -11.53 -3.83
N TYR A 47 -1.31 -10.49 -3.82
CA TYR A 47 -0.84 -9.12 -3.86
C TYR A 47 -0.07 -8.73 -2.60
N TRP A 48 -0.45 -9.27 -1.44
CA TRP A 48 0.29 -9.11 -0.19
C TRP A 48 1.72 -9.67 -0.30
N TYR A 49 1.89 -10.89 -0.80
CA TYR A 49 3.23 -11.44 -1.00
C TYR A 49 4.06 -10.65 -2.03
N GLN A 50 3.42 -10.09 -3.06
CA GLN A 50 4.10 -9.20 -4.00
C GLN A 50 4.54 -7.89 -3.35
N LEU A 51 3.74 -7.32 -2.45
CA LEU A 51 4.13 -6.16 -1.64
C LEU A 51 5.35 -6.48 -0.78
N GLU A 52 5.31 -7.59 -0.03
CA GLU A 52 6.41 -8.01 0.84
C GLU A 52 7.69 -8.34 0.08
N GLY A 53 7.56 -8.94 -1.12
CA GLY A 53 8.68 -9.29 -1.97
C GLY A 53 9.15 -8.17 -2.91
N GLU A 54 8.51 -7.00 -2.87
CA GLU A 54 8.74 -5.88 -3.81
C GLU A 54 8.64 -6.30 -5.30
N ASP A 55 7.87 -7.34 -5.61
CA ASP A 55 7.69 -7.95 -6.94
C ASP A 55 6.34 -7.57 -7.56
N LEU A 56 6.08 -6.27 -7.59
CA LEU A 56 4.88 -5.71 -8.19
C LEU A 56 5.13 -5.35 -9.66
N ARG A 57 4.19 -5.74 -10.53
CA ARG A 57 4.24 -5.36 -11.97
C ARG A 57 3.88 -3.90 -12.21
N SER A 58 3.28 -3.24 -11.22
CA SER A 58 2.88 -1.84 -11.27
C SER A 58 2.98 -1.25 -9.87
N PRO A 59 3.28 0.06 -9.74
CA PRO A 59 3.41 0.69 -8.44
C PRO A 59 2.19 0.44 -7.54
N ALA A 60 2.43 0.13 -6.27
CA ALA A 60 1.36 0.15 -5.28
C ALA A 60 0.83 1.58 -5.15
N THR A 61 -0.49 1.73 -5.04
CA THR A 61 -1.08 3.05 -4.79
C THR A 61 -0.85 3.46 -3.34
N GLU A 62 -0.79 4.75 -3.08
CA GLU A 62 -0.73 5.27 -1.71
C GLU A 62 -1.89 4.73 -0.86
N GLU A 63 -3.10 4.65 -1.43
CA GLU A 63 -4.28 4.11 -0.73
C GLU A 63 -4.05 2.69 -0.20
N ILE A 64 -3.41 1.82 -1.00
CA ILE A 64 -3.06 0.46 -0.57
C ILE A 64 -2.10 0.51 0.62
N ILE A 65 -1.06 1.35 0.55
CA ILE A 65 -0.09 1.49 1.64
C ILE A 65 -0.78 1.99 2.92
N ARG A 66 -1.66 3.00 2.82
CA ARG A 66 -2.44 3.49 3.98
C ARG A 66 -3.35 2.42 4.58
N LYS A 67 -3.95 1.54 3.76
CA LYS A 67 -4.73 0.40 4.25
C LYS A 67 -3.85 -0.59 5.03
N VAL A 68 -2.64 -0.86 4.55
CA VAL A 68 -1.68 -1.73 5.24
C VAL A 68 -1.24 -1.12 6.57
N GLU A 69 -0.87 0.17 6.58
CA GLU A 69 -0.51 0.92 7.79
C GLU A 69 -1.64 0.89 8.84
N SER A 70 -2.87 1.20 8.41
CA SER A 70 -4.05 1.19 9.28
C SER A 70 -4.34 -0.20 9.81
N ALA A 71 -4.25 -1.24 8.96
CA ALA A 71 -4.50 -2.60 9.39
C ALA A 71 -3.45 -3.10 10.38
N LEU A 72 -2.16 -2.84 10.14
CA LEU A 72 -1.06 -3.29 10.99
C LEU A 72 -0.78 -2.36 12.18
N GLY A 73 -1.37 -1.16 12.20
CA GLY A 73 -1.14 -0.16 13.25
C GLY A 73 0.29 0.39 13.25
N VAL A 74 0.91 0.56 12.07
CA VAL A 74 2.30 1.02 11.91
C VAL A 74 2.40 2.19 10.94
N ASP A 75 3.51 2.93 11.01
CA ASP A 75 3.92 3.92 10.01
C ASP A 75 5.02 3.29 9.14
N LEU A 76 4.77 3.20 7.83
CA LEU A 76 5.71 2.66 6.85
C LEU A 76 6.60 3.74 6.22
N GLY A 77 6.52 4.99 6.69
CA GLY A 77 7.38 6.08 6.26
C GLY A 77 7.26 6.42 4.77
N VAL A 78 6.08 6.19 4.18
CA VAL A 78 5.78 6.54 2.78
C VAL A 78 5.26 7.98 2.74
N ALA A 79 6.03 8.87 2.10
CA ALA A 79 5.71 10.28 1.91
C ALA A 79 6.12 10.73 0.51
N PHE A 80 5.33 11.61 -0.09
CA PHE A 80 5.53 12.19 -1.42
C PHE A 80 5.70 13.71 -1.24
N ASP A 81 6.92 14.15 -0.94
CA ASP A 81 7.26 15.55 -0.74
C ASP A 81 7.25 16.34 -2.07
#